data_AF-A0A7S0Q7F9-F1
#
_entry.id   AF-A0A7S0Q7F9-F1
#
_cell.length_a   1.000
_cell.length_b   1.000
_cell.length_c   1.000
_cell.angle_alpha   90.00
_cell.angle_beta   90.00
_cell.angle_gamma   90.00
#
_symmetry.space_group_name_H-M   'P 1'
#
loop_
_entity.id
_entity.type
_entity.pdbx_description
1 polymer ?
#
loop_
_entity_poly.entity_id
_entity_poly.type
_entity_poly.pdbx_seq_one_letter_code
_entity_poly.pdbx_strand_id
1 'polypeptide(L)'
;KAACDYALELKPGCAKALYRRARSRVEPLSAGDTALDEAIQDLAEAARSSPDDKAVRLLLTKLRRERSQQKNKDSSTFSGMFGRGEIYDAKSLEEQKARTQAEMKVAVDSEKKRTVEDCERETREAEQVVRSLHARGKREDAEALAAKIEEHRRQIEDYKRAEAAAQKKQVGDRRIDFRNPTAEQIEDAKRHGVDLFDPLVVDELERLQHDKDALADASNDEASGDYSGGLGLRRTVRHRRRRPPPPDVSKIPMHEIRRRLDDMGVDYTACNERPALEEKLLAQYTSAPDEDEADLGGASVDEDEYKVGWGWWSRLESWGCSLL
;
A
#
# COMPACT_ATOMS: atom_id res chain seq x y z
N LYS A 1 -39.38 -6.25 9.07
CA LYS A 1 -38.18 -6.34 8.18
C LYS A 1 -38.09 -7.73 7.53
N ALA A 2 -37.84 -8.80 8.30
CA ALA A 2 -37.66 -10.17 7.79
C ALA A 2 -38.70 -10.68 6.77
N ALA A 3 -40.00 -10.41 6.98
CA ALA A 3 -41.05 -10.86 6.05
C ALA A 3 -40.99 -10.19 4.66
N CYS A 4 -40.50 -8.95 4.56
CA CYS A 4 -40.38 -8.26 3.27
C CYS A 4 -39.17 -8.77 2.49
N ASP A 5 -38.09 -9.13 3.17
CA ASP A 5 -36.88 -9.64 2.54
C ASP A 5 -37.14 -11.03 1.91
N TYR A 6 -37.81 -11.94 2.64
CA TYR A 6 -38.22 -13.24 2.09
C TYR A 6 -39.15 -13.10 0.86
N ALA A 7 -40.06 -12.12 0.87
CA ALA A 7 -40.92 -11.86 -0.28
C ALA A 7 -40.14 -11.37 -1.53
N LEU A 8 -39.01 -10.68 -1.32
CA LEU A 8 -38.15 -10.19 -2.39
C LEU A 8 -37.20 -11.28 -2.90
N GLU A 9 -36.81 -12.24 -2.06
CA GLU A 9 -36.11 -13.46 -2.49
C GLU A 9 -36.98 -14.29 -3.44
N LEU A 10 -38.27 -14.45 -3.12
CA LEU A 10 -39.21 -15.18 -3.98
C LEU A 10 -39.56 -14.42 -5.26
N LYS A 11 -39.73 -13.10 -5.17
CA LYS A 11 -40.08 -12.25 -6.32
C LYS A 11 -39.32 -10.93 -6.29
N PRO A 12 -38.14 -10.85 -6.93
CA PRO A 12 -37.40 -9.60 -7.04
C PRO A 12 -38.27 -8.59 -7.81
N GLY A 13 -38.30 -7.33 -7.33
CA GLY A 13 -39.10 -6.26 -7.94
C GLY A 13 -40.58 -6.22 -7.56
N CYS A 14 -41.02 -6.96 -6.53
CA CYS A 14 -42.39 -6.83 -6.02
C CYS A 14 -42.62 -5.45 -5.38
N ALA A 15 -43.28 -4.54 -6.10
CA ALA A 15 -43.52 -3.15 -5.67
C ALA A 15 -44.17 -3.03 -4.27
N LYS A 16 -45.10 -3.94 -3.93
CA LYS A 16 -45.74 -3.97 -2.60
C LYS A 16 -44.78 -4.33 -1.48
N ALA A 17 -43.85 -5.27 -1.72
CA ALA A 17 -42.85 -5.68 -0.73
C ALA A 17 -41.84 -4.56 -0.50
N LEU A 18 -41.32 -3.96 -1.59
CA LEU A 18 -40.42 -2.80 -1.54
C LEU A 18 -41.05 -1.61 -0.80
N TYR A 19 -42.30 -1.28 -1.11
CA TYR A 19 -43.03 -0.19 -0.43
C TYR A 19 -43.17 -0.44 1.08
N ARG A 20 -43.54 -1.66 1.49
CA ARG A 20 -43.67 -2.02 2.91
C ARG A 20 -42.33 -2.01 3.63
N ARG A 21 -41.26 -2.47 2.97
CA ARG A 21 -39.90 -2.42 3.51
C ARG A 21 -39.45 -0.98 3.74
N ALA A 22 -39.59 -0.13 2.73
CA ALA A 22 -39.30 1.30 2.82
C ALA A 22 -40.08 1.98 3.96
N ARG A 23 -41.38 1.70 4.09
CA ARG A 23 -42.19 2.26 5.19
C ARG A 23 -41.68 1.80 6.56
N SER A 24 -41.36 0.52 6.72
CA SER A 24 -40.84 -0.01 7.99
C SER A 24 -39.48 0.57 8.40
N ARG A 25 -38.70 1.08 7.43
CA ARG A 25 -37.43 1.78 7.68
C ARG A 25 -37.63 3.20 8.21
N VAL A 26 -38.67 3.90 7.76
CA VAL A 26 -38.92 5.32 8.08
C VAL A 26 -39.89 5.52 9.25
N GLU A 27 -40.75 4.54 9.53
CA GLU A 27 -41.76 4.65 10.60
C GLU A 27 -41.19 4.73 12.03
N PRO A 28 -40.07 4.07 12.39
CA PRO A 28 -39.45 4.27 13.69
C PRO A 28 -38.93 5.70 13.86
N LEU A 29 -39.20 6.32 15.02
CA LEU A 29 -38.66 7.64 15.39
C LEU A 29 -37.12 7.66 15.43
N SER A 30 -36.49 6.49 15.60
CA SER A 30 -35.04 6.29 15.59
C SER A 30 -34.46 6.07 14.19
N ALA A 31 -35.24 6.24 13.12
CA ALA A 31 -34.75 6.11 11.76
C ALA A 31 -33.69 7.18 11.47
N GLY A 32 -32.44 6.74 11.27
CA GLY A 32 -31.33 7.61 10.86
C GLY A 32 -31.30 7.85 9.35
N ASP A 33 -30.36 8.70 8.93
CA ASP A 33 -30.14 9.08 7.52
C ASP A 33 -29.95 7.89 6.58
N THR A 34 -29.24 6.85 7.03
CA THR A 34 -28.99 5.65 6.23
C THR A 34 -30.28 4.89 5.93
N ALA A 35 -31.18 4.77 6.90
CA ALA A 35 -32.48 4.12 6.72
C ALA A 35 -33.38 4.89 5.73
N LEU A 36 -33.27 6.22 5.73
CA LEU A 36 -33.99 7.07 4.77
C LEU A 36 -33.44 6.90 3.36
N ASP A 37 -32.12 6.87 3.17
CA ASP A 37 -31.49 6.65 1.86
C ASP A 37 -31.84 5.24 1.31
N GLU A 38 -31.81 4.20 2.15
CA GLU A 38 -32.25 2.86 1.78
C GLU A 38 -33.75 2.81 1.39
N ALA A 39 -34.60 3.55 2.11
CA ALA A 39 -36.03 3.64 1.79
C ALA A 39 -36.27 4.36 0.45
N ILE A 40 -35.48 5.37 0.11
CA ILE A 40 -35.53 6.04 -1.21
C ILE A 40 -35.16 5.06 -2.33
N GLN A 41 -34.14 4.21 -2.13
CA GLN A 41 -33.72 3.21 -3.11
C GLN A 41 -34.84 2.18 -3.36
N ASP A 42 -35.42 1.61 -2.30
CA ASP A 42 -36.56 0.69 -2.39
C ASP A 42 -37.75 1.29 -3.15
N LEU A 43 -38.10 2.55 -2.85
CA LEU A 43 -39.22 3.22 -3.50
C LEU A 43 -38.92 3.60 -4.95
N ALA A 44 -37.66 3.88 -5.29
CA ALA A 44 -37.25 4.09 -6.68
C ALA A 44 -37.35 2.79 -7.49
N GLU A 45 -36.98 1.65 -6.92
CA GLU A 45 -37.20 0.33 -7.51
C GLU A 45 -38.69 -0.02 -7.66
N ALA A 46 -39.48 0.28 -6.63
CA ALA A 46 -40.93 0.07 -6.69
C ALA A 46 -41.57 0.94 -7.78
N ALA A 47 -41.14 2.19 -7.93
CA ALA A 47 -41.64 3.10 -8.95
C ALA A 47 -41.25 2.66 -10.38
N ARG A 48 -40.07 2.05 -10.55
CA ARG A 48 -39.67 1.42 -11.83
C ARG A 48 -40.57 0.24 -12.20
N SER A 49 -40.97 -0.54 -11.20
CA SER A 49 -41.79 -1.76 -11.40
C SER A 49 -43.29 -1.45 -11.53
N SER A 50 -43.77 -0.34 -10.96
CA SER A 50 -45.19 0.03 -10.95
C SER A 50 -45.33 1.57 -10.99
N PRO A 51 -45.18 2.19 -12.16
CA PRO A 51 -45.15 3.66 -12.30
C PRO A 51 -46.49 4.34 -11.98
N ASP A 52 -47.60 3.60 -12.06
CA ASP A 52 -48.95 4.13 -11.82
C ASP A 52 -49.34 4.16 -10.33
N ASP A 53 -48.54 3.54 -9.45
CA ASP A 53 -48.83 3.51 -8.02
C ASP A 53 -48.61 4.89 -7.38
N LYS A 54 -49.71 5.61 -7.16
CA LYS A 54 -49.72 6.94 -6.54
C LYS A 54 -49.09 6.94 -5.15
N ALA A 55 -49.26 5.87 -4.35
CA ALA A 55 -48.74 5.82 -2.99
C ALA A 55 -47.21 5.75 -2.97
N VAL A 56 -46.62 4.97 -3.86
CA VAL A 56 -45.16 4.87 -4.02
C VAL A 56 -44.57 6.21 -4.44
N ARG A 57 -45.17 6.87 -5.44
CA ARG A 57 -44.69 8.18 -5.92
C ARG A 57 -44.77 9.26 -4.85
N LEU A 58 -45.91 9.36 -4.15
CA LEU A 58 -46.10 10.36 -3.10
C LEU A 58 -45.08 10.19 -1.98
N LEU A 59 -44.86 8.95 -1.52
CA LEU A 59 -43.88 8.68 -0.47
C LEU A 59 -42.44 8.96 -0.96
N LEU A 60 -42.09 8.57 -2.18
CA LEU A 60 -40.77 8.85 -2.76
C LEU A 60 -40.49 10.35 -2.86
N THR A 61 -41.44 11.15 -3.36
CA THR A 61 -41.32 12.61 -3.43
C THR A 61 -41.17 13.23 -2.04
N LYS A 62 -41.93 12.73 -1.06
CA LYS A 62 -41.83 13.17 0.35
C LYS A 62 -40.42 12.91 0.91
N LEU A 63 -39.92 11.68 0.83
CA LEU A 63 -38.59 11.33 1.39
C LEU A 63 -37.45 12.08 0.69
N ARG A 64 -37.52 12.28 -0.64
CA ARG A 64 -36.50 13.08 -1.36
C ARG A 64 -36.49 14.53 -0.90
N ARG A 65 -37.65 15.11 -0.63
CA ARG A 65 -37.76 16.47 -0.08
C ARG A 65 -37.17 16.54 1.32
N GLU A 66 -37.50 15.59 2.19
CA GLU A 66 -36.94 15.50 3.54
C GLU A 66 -35.41 15.35 3.50
N ARG A 67 -34.86 14.49 2.64
CA ARG A 67 -33.42 14.32 2.46
C ARG A 67 -32.73 15.60 1.99
N SER A 68 -33.33 16.33 1.05
CA SER A 68 -32.78 17.61 0.60
C SER A 68 -32.82 18.67 1.70
N GLN A 69 -33.92 18.75 2.47
CA GLN A 69 -34.00 19.66 3.62
C GLN A 69 -32.96 19.33 4.68
N GLN A 70 -32.75 18.04 4.98
CA GLN A 70 -31.73 17.59 5.91
C GLN A 70 -30.33 17.99 5.43
N LYS A 71 -29.97 17.70 4.17
CA LYS A 71 -28.70 18.12 3.58
C LYS A 71 -28.49 19.64 3.62
N ASN A 72 -29.54 20.42 3.38
CA ASN A 72 -29.44 21.88 3.45
C ASN A 72 -29.21 22.36 4.88
N LYS A 73 -29.91 21.77 5.87
CA LYS A 73 -29.70 22.06 7.29
C LYS A 73 -28.29 21.69 7.71
N ASP A 74 -27.85 20.47 7.40
CA ASP A 74 -26.51 19.98 7.73
C ASP A 74 -25.45 20.86 7.06
N SER A 75 -25.62 21.19 5.78
CA SER A 75 -24.73 22.12 5.09
C SER A 75 -24.69 23.49 5.79
N SER A 76 -25.81 24.04 6.24
CA SER A 76 -25.81 25.33 6.96
C SER A 76 -25.19 25.25 8.35
N THR A 77 -25.40 24.14 9.07
CA THR A 77 -24.86 23.91 10.42
C THR A 77 -23.36 23.65 10.38
N PHE A 78 -22.91 22.83 9.43
CA PHE A 78 -21.52 22.36 9.37
C PHE A 78 -20.62 23.19 8.44
N SER A 79 -21.15 23.94 7.46
CA SER A 79 -20.31 24.80 6.59
C SER A 79 -19.50 25.81 7.39
N GLY A 80 -20.09 26.37 8.46
CA GLY A 80 -19.41 27.28 9.37
C GLY A 80 -18.47 26.63 10.37
N MET A 81 -18.49 25.30 10.55
CA MET A 81 -17.58 24.61 11.48
C MET A 81 -16.19 24.43 10.89
N PHE A 82 -16.10 24.21 9.58
CA PHE A 82 -14.82 24.00 8.90
C PHE A 82 -14.24 25.28 8.28
N GLY A 83 -15.04 26.34 8.11
CA GLY A 83 -14.60 27.63 7.56
C GLY A 83 -14.14 28.68 8.58
N ARG A 84 -14.21 28.39 9.89
CA ARG A 84 -13.87 29.37 10.97
C ARG A 84 -12.38 29.51 11.27
N GLY A 85 -11.53 28.83 10.52
CA GLY A 85 -10.09 28.95 10.62
C GLY A 85 -9.47 28.11 9.53
N GLU A 86 -9.17 28.71 8.39
CA GLU A 86 -8.13 28.19 7.53
C GLU A 86 -6.84 28.32 8.35
N ILE A 87 -6.53 27.31 9.19
CA ILE A 87 -5.37 27.31 10.09
C ILE A 87 -4.07 27.30 9.27
N TYR A 88 -4.17 26.85 8.01
CA TYR A 88 -3.08 26.82 7.07
C TYR A 88 -3.15 28.07 6.19
N ASP A 89 -2.09 28.86 6.24
CA ASP A 89 -1.85 29.88 5.22
C ASP A 89 -1.87 29.23 3.83
N ALA A 90 -2.30 29.97 2.81
CA ALA A 90 -2.32 29.48 1.42
C ALA A 90 -0.97 28.86 0.99
N LYS A 91 0.13 29.40 1.51
CA LYS A 91 1.49 28.86 1.30
C LYS A 91 1.68 27.45 1.89
N SER A 92 1.16 27.21 3.09
CA SER A 92 1.23 25.90 3.75
C SER A 92 0.42 24.84 3.00
N LEU A 93 -0.74 25.22 2.45
CA LEU A 93 -1.54 24.32 1.60
C LEU A 93 -0.84 23.98 0.28
N GLU A 94 -0.17 24.94 -0.36
CA GLU A 94 0.63 24.69 -1.56
C GLU A 94 1.84 23.80 -1.27
N GLU A 95 2.54 24.03 -0.16
CA GLU A 95 3.64 23.16 0.29
C GLU A 95 3.17 21.75 0.59
N GLN A 96 2.00 21.58 1.22
CA GLN A 96 1.42 20.27 1.50
C GLN A 96 1.00 19.55 0.21
N LYS A 97 0.40 20.27 -0.75
CA LYS A 97 0.11 19.74 -2.09
C LYS A 97 1.39 19.34 -2.84
N ALA A 98 2.44 20.15 -2.75
CA ALA A 98 3.72 19.84 -3.37
C ALA A 98 4.38 18.61 -2.74
N ARG A 99 4.35 18.47 -1.40
CA ARG A 99 4.86 17.28 -0.70
C ARG A 99 4.09 16.02 -1.08
N THR A 100 2.77 16.05 -1.03
CA THR A 100 1.94 14.90 -1.41
C THR A 100 2.16 14.49 -2.87
N GLN A 101 2.29 15.46 -3.78
CA GLN A 101 2.64 15.17 -5.17
C GLN A 101 4.06 14.60 -5.32
N ALA A 102 5.04 15.11 -4.57
CA ALA A 102 6.40 14.58 -4.58
C ALA A 102 6.46 13.15 -4.03
N GLU A 103 5.75 12.86 -2.92
CA GLU A 103 5.61 11.53 -2.35
C GLU A 103 4.93 10.56 -3.33
N MET A 104 3.87 11.01 -4.02
CA MET A 104 3.23 10.21 -5.07
C MET A 104 4.19 9.92 -6.24
N LYS A 105 5.00 10.89 -6.67
CA LYS A 105 6.00 10.66 -7.72
C LYS A 105 7.07 9.67 -7.29
N VAL A 106 7.59 9.81 -6.07
CA VAL A 106 8.57 8.86 -5.51
C VAL A 106 7.96 7.46 -5.41
N ALA A 107 6.70 7.34 -4.96
CA ALA A 107 6.00 6.06 -4.94
C ALA A 107 5.92 5.46 -6.35
N VAL A 108 5.43 6.21 -7.34
CA VAL A 108 5.32 5.74 -8.74
C VAL A 108 6.69 5.36 -9.32
N ASP A 109 7.73 6.13 -9.04
CA ASP A 109 9.08 5.84 -9.55
C ASP A 109 9.70 4.62 -8.84
N SER A 110 9.38 4.39 -7.57
CA SER A 110 9.73 3.14 -6.89
C SER A 110 8.99 1.93 -7.45
N GLU A 111 7.75 2.10 -7.92
CA GLU A 111 6.99 1.01 -8.56
C GLU A 111 7.56 0.65 -9.94
N LYS A 112 8.06 1.64 -10.70
CA LYS A 112 8.71 1.42 -12.01
C LYS A 112 10.06 0.71 -11.93
N LYS A 113 10.72 0.73 -10.76
CA LYS A 113 12.03 0.10 -10.55
C LYS A 113 11.95 -1.27 -9.90
N ARG A 114 10.76 -1.86 -9.76
CA ARG A 114 10.64 -3.22 -9.22
C ARG A 114 11.41 -4.17 -10.11
N THR A 115 12.44 -4.80 -9.54
CA THR A 115 13.21 -5.80 -10.25
C THR A 115 12.43 -7.10 -10.29
N VAL A 116 12.76 -7.96 -11.26
CA VAL A 116 12.21 -9.32 -11.34
C VAL A 116 12.44 -10.09 -10.03
N GLU A 117 13.56 -9.84 -9.36
CA GLU A 117 13.91 -10.45 -8.08
C GLU A 117 12.99 -10.04 -6.93
N ASP A 118 12.56 -8.78 -6.91
CA ASP A 118 11.59 -8.29 -5.92
C ASP A 118 10.24 -9.00 -6.09
N CYS A 119 9.77 -9.14 -7.33
CA CYS A 119 8.53 -9.86 -7.64
C CYS A 119 8.61 -11.35 -7.25
N GLU A 120 9.77 -11.99 -7.43
CA GLU A 120 9.98 -13.37 -6.98
C GLU A 120 9.97 -13.49 -5.45
N ARG A 121 10.60 -12.55 -4.74
CA ARG A 121 10.62 -12.54 -3.28
C ARG A 121 9.20 -12.41 -2.72
N GLU A 122 8.40 -11.50 -3.26
CA GLU A 122 7.00 -11.33 -2.88
C GLU A 122 6.17 -12.59 -3.16
N THR A 123 6.42 -13.27 -4.28
CA THR A 123 5.77 -14.56 -4.60
C THR A 123 6.09 -15.62 -3.54
N ARG A 124 7.36 -15.71 -3.10
CA ARG A 124 7.76 -16.64 -2.02
C ARG A 124 7.12 -16.31 -0.68
N GLU A 125 7.00 -15.02 -0.34
CA GLU A 125 6.32 -14.58 0.89
C GLU A 125 4.82 -14.91 0.84
N ALA A 126 4.16 -14.68 -0.30
CA ALA A 126 2.76 -15.03 -0.51
C ALA A 126 2.50 -16.54 -0.35
N GLU A 127 3.43 -17.39 -0.82
CA GLU A 127 3.35 -18.84 -0.62
C GLU A 127 3.41 -19.24 0.87
N GLN A 128 4.20 -18.54 1.68
CA GLN A 128 4.23 -18.78 3.12
C GLN A 128 2.88 -18.42 3.76
N VAL A 129 2.22 -17.36 3.28
CA VAL A 129 0.87 -17.00 3.72
C VAL A 129 -0.13 -18.10 3.36
N VAL A 130 -0.09 -18.63 2.13
CA VAL A 130 -0.94 -19.78 1.71
C VAL A 130 -0.72 -20.99 2.64
N ARG A 131 0.53 -21.32 2.97
CA ARG A 131 0.84 -22.41 3.91
C ARG A 131 0.23 -22.18 5.29
N SER A 132 0.32 -20.94 5.81
CA SER A 132 -0.28 -20.61 7.12
C SER A 132 -1.82 -20.63 7.09
N LEU A 133 -2.46 -20.21 6.00
CA LEU A 133 -3.91 -20.30 5.82
C LEU A 133 -4.41 -21.74 5.76
N HIS A 134 -3.67 -22.63 5.09
CA HIS A 134 -3.94 -24.06 5.10
C HIS A 134 -3.83 -24.65 6.51
N ALA A 135 -2.79 -24.30 7.27
CA ALA A 135 -2.61 -24.75 8.65
C ALA A 135 -3.76 -24.31 9.57
N ARG A 136 -4.32 -23.12 9.32
CA ARG A 136 -5.50 -22.57 10.03
C ARG A 136 -6.84 -23.13 9.54
N GLY A 137 -6.85 -24.00 8.54
CA GLY A 137 -8.07 -24.61 8.00
C GLY A 137 -8.90 -23.73 7.05
N LYS A 138 -8.41 -22.54 6.69
CA LYS A 138 -9.07 -21.62 5.74
C LYS A 138 -8.75 -22.01 4.29
N ARG A 139 -9.31 -23.14 3.85
CA ARG A 139 -8.96 -23.76 2.55
C ARG A 139 -9.38 -22.92 1.35
N GLU A 140 -10.59 -22.34 1.36
CA GLU A 140 -11.10 -21.54 0.25
C GLU A 140 -10.24 -20.28 0.03
N ASP A 141 -9.90 -19.56 1.10
CA ASP A 141 -9.03 -18.38 1.04
C ASP A 141 -7.62 -18.74 0.55
N ALA A 142 -7.09 -19.87 1.01
CA ALA A 142 -5.76 -20.36 0.61
C ALA A 142 -5.72 -20.74 -0.88
N GLU A 143 -6.76 -21.41 -1.39
CA GLU A 143 -6.88 -21.79 -2.80
C GLU A 143 -7.05 -20.57 -3.70
N ALA A 144 -7.88 -19.60 -3.29
CA ALA A 144 -8.05 -18.34 -4.02
C ALA A 144 -6.74 -17.55 -4.09
N LEU A 145 -5.97 -17.50 -3.00
CA LEU A 145 -4.67 -16.85 -2.98
C LEU A 145 -3.62 -17.61 -3.80
N ALA A 146 -3.60 -18.94 -3.74
CA ALA A 146 -2.71 -19.77 -4.55
C ALA A 146 -2.95 -19.60 -6.05
N ALA A 147 -4.20 -19.50 -6.49
CA ALA A 147 -4.53 -19.25 -7.89
C ALA A 147 -3.95 -17.91 -8.39
N LYS A 148 -4.03 -16.85 -7.57
CA LYS A 148 -3.45 -15.53 -7.87
C LYS A 148 -1.92 -15.56 -7.92
N ILE A 149 -1.28 -16.30 -7.01
CA ILE A 149 0.19 -16.48 -7.01
C ILE A 149 0.65 -17.14 -8.31
N GLU A 150 -0.10 -18.13 -8.80
CA GLU A 150 0.25 -18.84 -10.03
C GLU A 150 0.08 -17.96 -11.27
N GLU A 151 -0.97 -17.14 -11.33
CA GLU A 151 -1.11 -16.11 -12.37
C GLU A 151 0.06 -15.13 -12.36
N HIS A 152 0.47 -14.67 -11.17
CA HIS A 152 1.60 -13.76 -11.02
C HIS A 152 2.93 -14.38 -11.46
N ARG A 153 3.17 -15.66 -11.16
CA ARG A 153 4.36 -16.39 -11.64
C ARG A 153 4.42 -16.44 -13.16
N ARG A 154 3.29 -16.70 -13.83
CA ARG A 154 3.23 -16.69 -15.30
C ARG A 154 3.59 -15.31 -15.86
N GLN A 155 3.09 -14.25 -15.24
CA GLN A 155 3.44 -12.87 -15.62
C GLN A 155 4.94 -12.61 -15.45
N ILE A 156 5.56 -13.04 -14.34
CA ILE A 156 7.01 -12.93 -14.13
C ILE A 156 7.78 -13.70 -15.22
N GLU A 157 7.37 -14.92 -15.56
CA GLU A 157 8.02 -15.74 -16.58
C GLU A 157 7.91 -15.13 -17.99
N ASP A 158 6.73 -14.63 -18.35
CA ASP A 158 6.51 -13.97 -19.63
C ASP A 158 7.31 -12.66 -19.72
N TYR A 159 7.40 -11.90 -18.62
CA TYR A 159 8.26 -10.72 -18.54
C TYR A 159 9.74 -11.07 -18.73
N LYS A 160 10.24 -12.09 -18.00
CA LYS A 160 11.61 -12.60 -18.20
C LYS A 160 11.87 -13.05 -19.63
N ARG A 161 10.90 -13.73 -20.25
CA ARG A 161 11.01 -14.17 -21.65
C ARG A 161 11.07 -12.97 -22.60
N ALA A 162 10.26 -11.94 -22.36
CA ALA A 162 10.26 -10.72 -23.15
C ALA A 162 11.57 -9.93 -22.98
N GLU A 163 12.07 -9.78 -21.76
CA GLU A 163 13.38 -9.17 -21.49
C GLU A 163 14.52 -9.94 -22.16
N ALA A 164 14.56 -11.27 -22.02
CA ALA A 164 15.58 -12.09 -22.67
C ALA A 164 15.51 -11.98 -24.20
N ALA A 165 14.30 -11.88 -24.79
CA ALA A 165 14.13 -11.66 -26.22
C ALA A 165 14.60 -10.25 -26.65
N ALA A 166 14.34 -9.22 -25.85
CA ALA A 166 14.80 -7.85 -26.09
C ALA A 166 16.33 -7.76 -26.00
N GLN A 167 16.94 -8.39 -24.99
CA GLN A 167 18.39 -8.47 -24.85
C GLN A 167 19.03 -9.19 -26.05
N LYS A 168 18.47 -10.33 -26.49
CA LYS A 168 18.95 -11.03 -27.69
C LYS A 168 18.88 -10.16 -28.96
N LYS A 169 17.83 -9.36 -29.12
CA LYS A 169 17.73 -8.41 -30.25
C LYS A 169 18.80 -7.32 -30.17
N GLN A 170 19.05 -6.74 -28.99
CA GLN A 170 20.10 -5.73 -28.82
C GLN A 170 21.50 -6.28 -29.07
N VAL A 171 21.79 -7.53 -28.68
CA VAL A 171 23.09 -8.16 -28.95
C VAL A 171 23.23 -8.49 -30.45
N GLY A 172 22.17 -8.95 -31.11
CA GLY A 172 22.17 -9.21 -32.56
C GLY A 172 22.44 -7.97 -33.41
N ASP A 173 21.90 -6.81 -33.01
CA ASP A 173 22.08 -5.53 -33.74
C ASP A 173 23.50 -4.93 -33.57
N ARG A 174 24.26 -5.38 -32.56
CA ARG A 174 25.62 -4.89 -32.31
C ARG A 174 26.68 -5.60 -33.15
N ARG A 175 26.35 -6.78 -33.70
CA ARG A 175 27.30 -7.59 -34.47
C ARG A 175 27.28 -7.22 -35.95
N ILE A 176 28.00 -6.15 -36.28
CA ILE A 176 28.29 -5.71 -37.65
C ILE A 176 29.15 -6.76 -38.38
N ASP A 177 28.75 -7.17 -39.58
CA ASP A 177 29.54 -8.03 -40.47
C ASP A 177 30.46 -7.16 -41.34
N PHE A 178 31.74 -7.07 -40.98
CA PHE A 178 32.72 -6.25 -41.70
C PHE A 178 33.17 -6.86 -43.04
N ARG A 179 32.89 -8.14 -43.30
CA ARG A 179 33.25 -8.81 -44.57
C ARG A 179 32.28 -8.51 -45.69
N ASN A 180 31.05 -8.15 -45.35
CA ASN A 180 30.01 -7.75 -46.29
C ASN A 180 29.40 -6.40 -45.86
N PRO A 181 30.18 -5.30 -45.90
CA PRO A 181 29.71 -4.01 -45.37
C PRO A 181 28.55 -3.46 -46.20
N THR A 182 27.59 -2.82 -45.53
CA THR A 182 26.49 -2.12 -46.20
C THR A 182 26.99 -0.84 -46.88
N ALA A 183 26.26 -0.35 -47.89
CA ALA A 183 26.65 0.87 -48.61
C ALA A 183 26.83 2.09 -47.67
N GLU A 184 26.00 2.18 -46.63
CA GLU A 184 26.10 3.24 -45.62
C GLU A 184 27.38 3.11 -44.77
N GLN A 185 27.79 1.89 -44.41
CA GLN A 185 29.03 1.64 -43.67
C GLN A 185 30.27 1.99 -44.48
N ILE A 186 30.25 1.72 -45.79
CA ILE A 186 31.34 2.07 -46.71
C ILE A 186 31.49 3.59 -46.79
N GLU A 187 30.39 4.33 -46.90
CA GLU A 187 30.44 5.80 -46.92
C GLU A 187 30.95 6.38 -45.60
N ASP A 188 30.51 5.84 -44.47
CA ASP A 188 30.91 6.31 -43.14
C ASP A 188 32.40 6.02 -42.87
N ALA A 189 32.85 4.79 -43.15
CA ALA A 189 34.27 4.43 -43.03
C ALA A 189 35.16 5.32 -43.92
N LYS A 190 34.70 5.63 -45.14
CA LYS A 190 35.40 6.55 -46.05
C LYS A 190 35.46 7.98 -45.51
N ARG A 191 34.41 8.47 -44.82
CA ARG A 191 34.44 9.78 -44.13
C ARG A 191 35.45 9.80 -42.99
N HIS A 192 35.63 8.67 -42.31
CA HIS A 192 36.56 8.51 -41.21
C HIS A 192 37.97 8.06 -41.62
N GLY A 193 38.22 7.86 -42.93
CA GLY A 193 39.52 7.48 -43.46
C GLY A 193 39.90 6.02 -43.22
N VAL A 194 38.92 5.14 -43.02
CA VAL A 194 39.09 3.70 -42.83
C VAL A 194 38.69 2.98 -44.12
N ASP A 195 39.57 2.12 -44.65
CA ASP A 195 39.28 1.32 -45.84
C ASP A 195 38.76 -0.07 -45.46
N LEU A 196 37.47 -0.30 -45.70
CA LEU A 196 36.82 -1.59 -45.42
C LEU A 196 37.13 -2.68 -46.46
N PHE A 197 37.85 -2.36 -47.55
CA PHE A 197 38.27 -3.35 -48.53
C PHE A 197 39.67 -3.94 -48.26
N ASP A 198 40.41 -3.38 -47.30
CA ASP A 198 41.68 -3.93 -46.86
C ASP A 198 41.43 -5.08 -45.86
N PRO A 199 41.84 -6.33 -46.16
CA PRO A 199 41.63 -7.46 -45.27
C PRO A 199 42.27 -7.26 -43.89
N LEU A 200 43.39 -6.53 -43.79
CA LEU A 200 44.05 -6.30 -42.50
C LEU A 200 43.23 -5.37 -41.59
N VAL A 201 42.54 -4.40 -42.18
CA VAL A 201 41.66 -3.47 -41.45
C VAL A 201 40.39 -4.18 -40.99
N VAL A 202 39.81 -5.03 -41.85
CA VAL A 202 38.64 -5.84 -41.51
C VAL A 202 38.94 -6.80 -40.35
N ASP A 203 40.08 -7.51 -40.40
CA ASP A 203 40.49 -8.43 -39.33
C ASP A 203 40.71 -7.69 -37.99
N GLU A 204 41.30 -6.50 -38.01
CA GLU A 204 41.51 -5.71 -36.80
C GLU A 204 40.18 -5.14 -36.24
N LEU A 205 39.25 -4.75 -37.10
CA LEU A 205 37.91 -4.30 -36.68
C LEU A 205 37.07 -5.45 -36.09
N GLU A 206 37.11 -6.64 -36.70
CA GLU A 206 36.51 -7.85 -36.13
C GLU A 206 37.09 -8.17 -34.74
N ARG A 207 38.42 -8.05 -34.60
CA ARG A 207 39.10 -8.24 -33.32
C ARG A 207 38.65 -7.22 -32.27
N LEU A 208 38.60 -5.93 -32.62
CA LEU A 208 38.16 -4.87 -31.71
C LEU A 208 36.70 -5.03 -31.29
N GLN A 209 35.84 -5.52 -32.19
CA GLN A 209 34.46 -5.83 -31.85
C GLN A 209 34.38 -7.01 -30.87
N HIS A 210 35.14 -8.08 -31.10
CA HIS A 210 35.21 -9.23 -30.18
C HIS A 210 35.73 -8.83 -28.80
N ASP A 211 36.78 -8.01 -28.73
CA ASP A 211 37.31 -7.50 -27.46
C ASP A 211 36.29 -6.61 -26.74
N LYS A 212 35.54 -5.79 -27.49
CA LYS A 212 34.47 -4.95 -26.94
C LYS A 212 33.29 -5.77 -26.42
N ASP A 213 32.90 -6.82 -27.13
CA ASP A 213 31.85 -7.75 -26.69
C ASP A 213 32.30 -8.51 -25.43
N ALA A 214 33.54 -8.99 -25.39
CA ALA A 214 34.13 -9.64 -24.21
C ALA A 214 34.23 -8.68 -23.01
N LEU A 215 34.58 -7.40 -23.23
CA LEU A 215 34.58 -6.36 -22.20
C LEU A 215 33.17 -6.01 -21.73
N ALA A 216 32.19 -5.96 -22.63
CA ALA A 216 30.80 -5.71 -22.29
C ALA A 216 30.22 -6.85 -21.43
N ASP A 217 30.50 -8.10 -21.79
CA ASP A 217 30.11 -9.28 -21.01
C ASP A 217 30.78 -9.30 -19.64
N ALA A 218 32.09 -9.02 -19.56
CA ALA A 218 32.80 -8.91 -18.29
C ALA A 218 32.30 -7.77 -17.40
N SER A 219 31.88 -6.65 -17.99
CA SER A 219 31.35 -5.50 -17.23
C SER A 219 29.93 -5.73 -16.69
N ASN A 220 29.14 -6.60 -17.33
CA ASN A 220 27.79 -6.96 -16.86
C ASN A 220 27.84 -7.94 -15.66
N ASP A 221 28.84 -8.81 -15.61
CA ASP A 221 29.06 -9.70 -14.45
C ASP A 221 29.57 -8.92 -13.22
N GLU A 222 30.37 -7.87 -13.41
CA GLU A 222 30.83 -6.99 -12.31
C GLU A 222 29.71 -6.06 -11.79
N ALA A 223 28.71 -5.72 -12.62
CA ALA A 223 27.57 -4.88 -12.22
C ALA A 223 26.44 -5.66 -11.53
N SER A 224 26.39 -6.99 -11.71
CA SER A 224 25.49 -7.90 -11.00
C SER A 224 26.18 -8.66 -9.86
N GLY A 225 27.48 -8.41 -9.66
CA GLY A 225 28.25 -8.77 -8.48
C GLY A 225 27.69 -8.11 -7.24
N ASP A 226 26.67 -8.75 -6.68
CA ASP A 226 26.21 -8.64 -5.31
C ASP A 226 27.41 -8.44 -4.39
N TYR A 227 27.63 -7.18 -4.00
CA TYR A 227 28.55 -6.77 -2.96
C TYR A 227 27.97 -7.18 -1.59
N SER A 228 27.53 -8.43 -1.44
CA SER A 228 27.21 -9.11 -0.19
C SER A 228 28.35 -10.01 0.29
N GLY A 229 29.42 -10.17 -0.50
CA GLY A 229 30.59 -10.99 -0.19
C GLY A 229 31.79 -10.22 0.36
N GLY A 230 31.62 -9.43 1.43
CA GLY A 230 32.76 -8.65 1.94
C GLY A 230 32.58 -7.91 3.26
N LEU A 231 31.53 -8.21 4.04
CA LEU A 231 31.54 -7.85 5.46
C LEU A 231 32.52 -8.79 6.16
N GLY A 232 33.80 -8.41 6.13
CA GLY A 232 34.73 -8.83 7.14
C GLY A 232 34.03 -8.75 8.49
N LEU A 233 34.17 -9.81 9.26
CA LEU A 233 33.84 -9.92 10.68
C LEU A 233 34.64 -8.87 11.50
N ARG A 234 34.49 -7.59 11.18
CA ARG A 234 34.39 -6.59 12.22
C ARG A 234 33.12 -6.98 12.95
N ARG A 235 33.30 -7.80 13.99
CA ARG A 235 32.50 -7.70 15.20
C ARG A 235 32.39 -6.20 15.47
N THR A 236 31.33 -5.58 14.95
CA THR A 236 30.79 -4.41 15.58
C THR A 236 30.46 -4.94 16.94
N VAL A 237 31.33 -4.65 17.90
CA VAL A 237 30.94 -4.60 19.29
C VAL A 237 29.71 -3.72 19.21
N ARG A 238 28.53 -4.34 19.19
CA ARG A 238 27.26 -3.64 19.34
C ARG A 238 27.50 -2.93 20.64
N HIS A 239 27.86 -1.65 20.57
CA HIS A 239 27.91 -0.80 21.73
C HIS A 239 26.51 -0.96 22.29
N ARG A 240 26.41 -1.73 23.38
CA ARG A 240 25.19 -1.82 24.19
C ARG A 240 24.76 -0.38 24.28
N ARG A 241 23.63 -0.05 23.64
CA ARG A 241 23.10 1.30 23.63
C ARG A 241 22.87 1.57 25.11
N ARG A 242 23.83 2.23 25.76
CA ARG A 242 23.72 2.58 27.16
C ARG A 242 22.41 3.36 27.21
N ARG A 243 21.44 2.88 28.00
CA ARG A 243 20.19 3.60 28.21
C ARG A 243 20.59 5.06 28.48
N PRO A 244 20.00 6.03 27.78
CA PRO A 244 20.28 7.43 28.05
C PRO A 244 20.11 7.64 29.57
N PRO A 245 21.03 8.38 30.23
CA PRO A 245 20.95 8.58 31.66
C PRO A 245 19.57 9.13 32.01
N PRO A 246 18.97 8.70 33.14
CA PRO A 246 17.65 9.15 33.53
C PRO A 246 17.62 10.69 33.53
N PRO A 247 16.56 11.31 33.00
CA PRO A 247 16.47 12.77 32.95
C PRO A 247 16.50 13.34 34.37
N ASP A 248 17.15 14.48 34.54
CA ASP A 248 17.21 15.19 35.82
C ASP A 248 15.82 15.71 36.20
N VAL A 249 15.12 14.96 37.04
CA VAL A 249 13.71 15.17 37.40
C VAL A 249 13.50 16.52 38.11
N SER A 250 14.53 17.04 38.78
CA SER A 250 14.50 18.32 39.49
C SER A 250 14.27 19.52 38.57
N LYS A 251 14.57 19.39 37.27
CA LYS A 251 14.41 20.45 36.26
C LYS A 251 13.07 20.41 35.53
N ILE A 252 12.29 19.35 35.73
CA ILE A 252 11.03 19.14 35.03
C ILE A 252 9.93 19.96 35.73
N PRO A 253 9.11 20.74 35.01
CA PRO A 253 7.99 21.46 35.65
C PRO A 253 6.94 20.46 36.18
N MET A 254 6.25 20.79 37.29
CA MET A 254 5.36 19.83 37.97
C MET A 254 4.27 19.23 37.08
N HIS A 255 3.73 19.99 36.14
CA HIS A 255 2.69 19.49 35.22
C HIS A 255 3.22 18.38 34.29
N GLU A 256 4.49 18.48 33.89
CA GLU A 256 5.14 17.48 33.03
C GLU A 256 5.48 16.22 33.83
N ILE A 257 5.80 16.34 35.13
CA ILE A 257 5.96 15.18 36.03
C ILE A 257 4.65 14.40 36.13
N ARG A 258 3.53 15.11 36.35
CA ARG A 258 2.19 14.51 36.43
C ARG A 258 1.80 13.80 35.13
N ARG A 259 1.99 14.48 33.99
CA ARG A 259 1.75 13.91 32.66
C ARG A 259 2.53 12.62 32.43
N ARG A 260 3.83 12.59 32.78
CA ARG A 260 4.66 11.39 32.62
C ARG A 260 4.23 10.24 33.53
N LEU A 261 3.77 10.55 34.74
CA LEU A 261 3.21 9.53 35.64
C LEU A 261 1.88 8.97 35.09
N ASP A 262 1.04 9.82 34.50
CA ASP A 262 -0.18 9.38 33.78
C ASP A 262 0.16 8.49 32.58
N ASP A 263 1.14 8.88 31.77
CA ASP A 263 1.61 8.10 30.61
C ASP A 263 2.15 6.71 31.02
N MET A 264 2.71 6.60 32.23
CA MET A 264 3.17 5.33 32.82
C MET A 264 2.09 4.59 33.62
N GLY A 265 0.87 5.13 33.72
CA GLY A 265 -0.24 4.53 34.47
C GLY A 265 -0.05 4.49 35.99
N VAL A 266 0.75 5.40 36.56
CA VAL A 266 1.08 5.43 37.98
C VAL A 266 0.17 6.40 38.72
N ASP A 267 -0.58 5.91 39.71
CA ASP A 267 -1.43 6.76 40.54
C ASP A 267 -0.61 7.68 41.46
N TYR A 268 -0.79 8.99 41.28
CA TYR A 268 -0.16 10.04 42.07
C TYR A 268 -1.17 10.94 42.80
N THR A 269 -2.46 10.59 42.84
CA THR A 269 -3.51 11.40 43.45
C THR A 269 -3.29 11.70 44.94
N ALA A 270 -2.58 10.82 45.65
CA ALA A 270 -2.18 11.01 47.05
C ALA A 270 -0.96 11.92 47.26
N CYS A 271 -0.28 12.37 46.19
CA CYS A 271 0.98 13.12 46.26
C CYS A 271 0.81 14.51 45.61
N ASN A 272 0.64 15.55 46.44
CA ASN A 272 0.50 16.93 45.94
C ASN A 272 1.81 17.73 45.98
N GLU A 273 2.77 17.28 46.78
CA GLU A 273 4.06 17.95 46.93
C GLU A 273 5.05 17.52 45.85
N ARG A 274 5.78 18.48 45.30
CA ARG A 274 6.81 18.26 44.27
C ARG A 274 7.79 17.13 44.62
N PRO A 275 8.45 17.09 45.79
CA PRO A 275 9.41 16.03 46.10
C PRO A 275 8.80 14.62 46.05
N ALA A 276 7.56 14.45 46.48
CA ALA A 276 6.87 13.15 46.43
C ALA A 276 6.56 12.70 44.99
N LEU A 277 6.25 13.65 44.09
CA LEU A 277 6.06 13.36 42.67
C LEU A 277 7.38 13.04 41.96
N GLU A 278 8.45 13.76 42.30
CA GLU A 278 9.80 13.50 41.77
C GLU A 278 10.29 12.10 42.19
N GLU A 279 10.12 11.74 43.46
CA GLU A 279 10.48 10.43 44.00
C GLU A 279 9.71 9.29 43.30
N LYS A 280 8.39 9.43 43.13
CA LYS A 280 7.58 8.44 42.39
C LYS A 280 8.03 8.29 40.93
N LEU A 281 8.32 9.39 40.24
CA LEU A 281 8.78 9.33 38.85
C LEU A 281 10.15 8.66 38.76
N LEU A 282 11.06 9.00 39.67
CA LEU A 282 12.41 8.44 39.69
C LEU A 282 12.40 6.95 40.03
N ALA A 283 11.51 6.53 40.94
CA ALA A 283 11.29 5.13 41.27
C ALA A 283 10.87 4.27 40.05
N GLN A 284 10.11 4.83 39.10
CA GLN A 284 9.71 4.10 37.88
C GLN A 284 10.86 3.98 36.88
N TYR A 285 11.70 5.00 36.76
CA TYR A 285 12.90 4.91 35.91
C TYR A 285 13.92 3.91 36.45
N THR A 286 13.94 3.66 37.76
CA THR A 286 14.86 2.71 38.40
C THR A 286 14.27 1.32 38.60
N SER A 287 12.94 1.18 38.72
CA SER A 287 12.26 -0.11 38.93
C SER A 287 12.01 -0.89 37.63
N ALA A 288 12.08 -0.24 36.47
CA ALA A 288 11.94 -0.92 35.19
C ALA A 288 12.99 -2.05 35.11
N PRO A 289 12.60 -3.33 35.17
CA PRO A 289 13.52 -4.44 35.22
C PRO A 289 14.47 -4.36 34.02
N ASP A 290 15.73 -4.73 34.23
CA ASP A 290 16.66 -4.98 33.15
C ASP A 290 16.13 -6.18 32.34
N GLU A 291 15.18 -5.94 31.43
CA GLU A 291 14.61 -6.94 30.53
C GLU A 291 15.63 -7.53 29.53
N ASP A 292 16.92 -7.23 29.69
CA ASP A 292 18.02 -7.79 28.90
C ASP A 292 18.34 -9.26 29.29
N GLU A 293 17.69 -9.84 30.30
CA GLU A 293 17.70 -11.28 30.64
C GLU A 293 16.33 -11.96 30.47
N ALA A 294 15.39 -11.34 29.73
CA ALA A 294 14.24 -12.09 29.22
C ALA A 294 14.73 -13.01 28.09
N ASP A 295 15.10 -14.23 28.49
CA ASP A 295 15.12 -15.43 27.67
C ASP A 295 14.04 -15.34 26.58
N LEU A 296 14.44 -15.41 25.31
CA LEU A 296 13.54 -15.45 24.14
C LEU A 296 12.82 -16.82 24.07
N GLY A 297 12.38 -17.32 25.22
CA GLY A 297 11.54 -18.48 25.41
C GLY A 297 10.09 -18.11 25.15
N GLY A 298 9.68 -18.22 23.89
CA GLY A 298 8.33 -18.60 23.48
C GLY A 298 7.18 -17.83 24.12
N ALA A 299 7.01 -16.55 23.77
CA ALA A 299 5.71 -15.91 23.93
C ALA A 299 4.72 -16.53 22.94
N SER A 300 3.79 -17.34 23.46
CA SER A 300 2.55 -17.68 22.78
C SER A 300 1.79 -16.38 22.51
N VAL A 301 1.78 -15.98 21.24
CA VAL A 301 1.01 -14.83 20.77
C VAL A 301 -0.47 -15.17 20.89
N ASP A 302 -1.17 -14.50 21.81
CA ASP A 302 -2.63 -14.46 21.81
C ASP A 302 -3.11 -13.87 20.48
N GLU A 303 -3.77 -14.71 19.68
CA GLU A 303 -4.03 -14.55 18.24
C GLU A 303 -5.31 -13.75 17.91
N ASP A 304 -5.87 -12.96 18.83
CA ASP A 304 -7.20 -12.36 18.66
C ASP A 304 -7.20 -10.83 18.50
N GLU A 305 -6.25 -10.22 17.79
CA GLU A 305 -6.49 -8.86 17.23
C GLU A 305 -5.62 -8.42 16.05
N TYR A 306 -5.18 -9.32 15.18
CA TYR A 306 -4.72 -8.90 13.85
C TYR A 306 -5.90 -8.85 12.90
N LYS A 307 -6.58 -7.69 12.86
CA LYS A 307 -7.16 -7.20 11.61
C LYS A 307 -6.03 -7.12 10.59
N VAL A 308 -5.83 -8.21 9.87
CA VAL A 308 -4.94 -8.29 8.71
C VAL A 308 -5.37 -7.15 7.80
N GLY A 309 -4.53 -6.11 7.73
CA GLY A 309 -4.81 -4.93 6.95
C GLY A 309 -5.10 -5.34 5.52
N TRP A 310 -6.31 -5.04 5.05
CA TRP A 310 -6.73 -5.24 3.67
C TRP A 310 -5.86 -4.47 2.66
N GLY A 311 -4.89 -3.69 3.12
CA GLY A 311 -3.90 -2.99 2.29
C GLY A 311 -3.02 -3.90 1.44
N TRP A 312 -2.75 -5.15 1.84
CA TRP A 312 -2.00 -6.09 0.99
C TRP A 312 -2.87 -6.65 -0.15
N TRP A 313 -4.17 -6.87 0.11
CA TRP A 313 -5.14 -7.35 -0.88
C TRP A 313 -5.47 -6.31 -1.96
N SER A 314 -5.62 -5.03 -1.58
CA SER A 314 -5.79 -3.95 -2.55
C SER A 314 -4.55 -3.71 -3.42
N ARG A 315 -3.36 -4.13 -2.96
CA ARG A 315 -2.12 -4.02 -3.76
C ARG A 315 -2.10 -5.03 -4.90
N LEU A 316 -2.46 -6.30 -4.65
CA LEU A 316 -2.54 -7.34 -5.68
C LEU A 316 -3.61 -7.04 -6.75
N GLU A 317 -4.74 -6.42 -6.39
CA GLU A 317 -5.78 -6.06 -7.37
C GLU A 317 -5.38 -4.88 -8.27
N SER A 318 -4.50 -4.00 -7.80
CA SER A 318 -4.00 -2.87 -8.62
C SER A 318 -2.96 -3.30 -9.67
N TRP A 319 -2.42 -4.53 -9.62
CA TRP A 319 -1.31 -4.96 -10.49
C TRP A 319 -1.77 -5.45 -11.87
N GLY A 320 -3.02 -5.94 -11.98
CA GLY A 320 -3.57 -6.42 -13.26
C GLY A 320 -3.75 -5.33 -14.34
N CYS A 321 -3.64 -4.04 -13.98
CA CYS A 321 -3.86 -2.92 -14.91
C CYS A 321 -2.61 -2.13 -15.32
N SER A 322 -1.44 -2.35 -14.70
CA SER A 322 -0.26 -1.48 -14.92
C SER A 322 0.89 -2.12 -15.73
N LEU A 323 0.73 -3.37 -16.17
CA LEU A 323 1.75 -4.13 -16.91
C LEU A 323 1.38 -4.44 -18.38
N LEU A 324 0.34 -3.79 -18.90
CA LEU A 324 -0.04 -3.75 -20.33
C LEU A 324 0.15 -2.33 -20.87
#